data_AF-A0A143ZX73-F1
#
_entry.id   AF-A0A143ZX73-F1
#
_cell.length_a   1.000
_cell.length_b   1.000
_cell.length_c   1.000
_cell.angle_alpha   90.00
_cell.angle_beta   90.00
_cell.angle_gamma   90.00
#
_symmetry.space_group_name_H-M   'P 1'
#
loop_
_entity.id
_entity.type
_entity.pdbx_description
1 polymer ?
#
loop_
_entity_poly.entity_id
_entity_poly.type
_entity_poly.pdbx_seq_one_letter_code
_entity_poly.pdbx_strand_id
1 'polypeptide(L)'
;MNSNSKLFSVLSYFGFLWVIGLVAAPQDSYVRFHVNQGLVLFLLEIVISAARFILGFIPVIRWFTGLLTGLLGIFTLVLFIMGVVNAAQGKMKPLPIIGGITIVH
;
A
#
# COMPACT_ATOMS: atom_id res chain seq x y z
N MET A 1 9.58 -16.66 11.79
CA MET A 1 9.12 -16.34 10.42
C MET A 1 10.00 -17.08 9.43
N ASN A 2 9.42 -17.86 8.50
CA ASN A 2 10.19 -18.53 7.45
C ASN A 2 10.42 -17.60 6.23
N SER A 3 11.29 -17.99 5.31
CA SER A 3 11.65 -17.18 4.13
C SER A 3 10.45 -16.87 3.22
N ASN A 4 9.50 -17.79 3.10
CA ASN A 4 8.31 -17.60 2.27
C ASN A 4 7.34 -16.58 2.88
N SER A 5 7.10 -16.63 4.20
CA SER A 5 6.29 -15.63 4.91
C SER A 5 6.87 -14.23 4.73
N LYS A 6 8.21 -14.09 4.81
CA LYS A 6 8.88 -12.82 4.53
C LYS A 6 8.68 -12.37 3.09
N LEU A 7 8.92 -13.26 2.12
CA LEU A 7 8.76 -12.98 0.69
C LEU A 7 7.34 -12.49 0.37
N PHE A 8 6.31 -13.24 0.79
CA PHE A 8 4.92 -12.90 0.53
C PHE A 8 4.51 -11.56 1.17
N SER A 9 5.04 -11.27 2.35
CA SER A 9 4.78 -10.00 3.06
C SER A 9 5.45 -8.80 2.41
N VAL A 10 6.61 -8.99 1.77
CA VAL A 10 7.25 -7.92 0.99
C VAL A 10 6.47 -7.69 -0.31
N LEU A 11 6.12 -8.78 -1.00
CA LEU A 11 5.38 -8.72 -2.26
C LEU A 11 4.02 -8.02 -2.10
N SER A 12 3.38 -8.08 -0.93
CA SER A 12 2.08 -7.44 -0.74
C SER A 12 2.06 -5.92 -0.92
N TYR A 13 3.21 -5.25 -0.82
CA TYR A 13 3.31 -3.81 -1.06
C TYR A 13 3.46 -3.45 -2.54
N PHE A 14 3.70 -4.42 -3.43
CA PHE A 14 3.90 -4.19 -4.86
C PHE A 14 2.57 -4.30 -5.61
N GLY A 15 1.74 -3.25 -5.50
CA GLY A 15 0.48 -3.14 -6.25
C GLY A 15 -0.45 -4.32 -5.97
N PHE A 16 -0.85 -5.05 -7.02
CA PHE A 16 -1.80 -6.17 -6.92
C PHE A 16 -1.20 -7.46 -6.30
N LEU A 17 0.11 -7.51 -6.05
CA LEU A 17 0.79 -8.75 -5.60
C LEU A 17 0.42 -9.20 -4.17
N TRP A 18 -0.35 -8.41 -3.41
CA TRP A 18 -0.93 -8.83 -2.12
C TRP A 18 -1.77 -10.11 -2.22
N VAL A 19 -2.34 -10.42 -3.39
CA VAL A 19 -3.08 -11.66 -3.63
C VAL A 19 -2.22 -12.90 -3.42
N ILE A 20 -0.92 -12.84 -3.72
CA ILE A 20 0.00 -13.97 -3.56
C ILE A 20 0.04 -14.42 -2.10
N GLY A 21 0.22 -13.48 -1.16
CA GLY A 21 0.24 -13.82 0.26
C GLY A 21 -1.10 -14.36 0.77
N LEU A 22 -2.21 -13.81 0.26
CA LEU A 22 -3.56 -14.25 0.63
C LEU A 22 -3.84 -15.70 0.22
N VAL A 23 -3.35 -16.13 -0.95
CA VAL A 23 -3.56 -17.48 -1.47
C VAL A 23 -2.50 -18.47 -0.98
N ALA A 24 -1.23 -18.06 -0.96
CA ALA A 24 -0.11 -18.95 -0.65
C ALA A 24 0.09 -19.19 0.85
N ALA A 25 -0.33 -18.25 1.71
CA ALA A 25 -0.21 -18.37 3.16
C ALA A 25 -1.43 -17.80 3.92
N PRO A 26 -2.67 -18.28 3.63
CA PRO A 26 -3.91 -17.72 4.19
C PRO A 26 -4.04 -17.82 5.72
N GLN A 27 -3.29 -18.74 6.35
CA GLN A 27 -3.32 -18.99 7.80
C GLN A 27 -2.16 -18.31 8.54
N ASP A 28 -1.24 -17.68 7.84
CA ASP A 28 -0.09 -17.02 8.45
C ASP A 28 -0.47 -15.58 8.85
N SER A 29 -0.63 -15.34 10.15
CA SER A 29 -1.04 -14.04 10.69
C SER A 29 -0.08 -12.90 10.34
N TYR A 30 1.22 -13.18 10.18
CA TYR A 30 2.20 -12.20 9.75
C TYR A 30 2.00 -11.81 8.28
N VAL A 31 1.80 -12.80 7.41
CA VAL A 31 1.49 -12.55 6.00
C VAL A 31 0.16 -11.80 5.88
N ARG A 32 -0.86 -12.22 6.62
CA ARG A 32 -2.19 -11.57 6.64
C ARG A 32 -2.11 -10.10 7.04
N PHE A 33 -1.28 -9.78 8.03
CA PHE A 33 -1.03 -8.39 8.43
C PHE A 33 -0.47 -7.55 7.28
N HIS A 34 0.60 -8.01 6.63
CA HIS A 34 1.23 -7.27 5.53
C HIS A 34 0.40 -7.28 4.24
N VAL A 35 -0.38 -8.33 3.98
CA VAL A 35 -1.37 -8.39 2.91
C VAL A 35 -2.43 -7.31 3.12
N ASN A 36 -2.95 -7.16 4.35
CA ASN A 36 -3.92 -6.12 4.67
C ASN A 36 -3.33 -4.72 4.46
N GLN A 37 -2.15 -4.44 5.00
CA GLN A 37 -1.49 -3.13 4.84
C GLN A 37 -1.18 -2.82 3.37
N GLY A 38 -0.72 -3.81 2.61
CA GLY A 38 -0.45 -3.70 1.18
C GLY A 38 -1.71 -3.45 0.34
N LEU A 39 -2.80 -4.17 0.64
CA LEU A 39 -4.11 -3.97 0.01
C LEU A 39 -4.65 -2.56 0.27
N VAL A 40 -4.61 -2.08 1.51
CA VAL A 40 -5.07 -0.73 1.85
C VAL A 40 -4.25 0.33 1.12
N LEU A 41 -2.92 0.17 1.05
CA LEU A 41 -2.05 1.07 0.28
C LEU A 41 -2.39 1.03 -1.22
N PHE A 42 -2.59 -0.14 -1.80
CA PHE A 42 -2.99 -0.30 -3.20
C PHE A 42 -4.33 0.38 -3.51
N LEU A 43 -5.33 0.23 -2.64
CA LEU A 43 -6.62 0.91 -2.79
C LEU A 43 -6.48 2.43 -2.67
N LEU A 44 -5.64 2.93 -1.76
CA LEU A 44 -5.33 4.36 -1.66
C LEU A 44 -4.72 4.88 -2.98
N GLU A 45 -3.80 4.15 -3.58
CA GLU A 45 -3.19 4.52 -4.86
C GLU A 45 -4.21 4.56 -6.00
N ILE A 46 -5.15 3.61 -6.04
CA ILE A 46 -6.27 3.63 -7.01
C ILE A 46 -7.14 4.88 -6.82
N VAL A 47 -7.53 5.20 -5.58
CA VAL A 47 -8.35 6.39 -5.28
C VAL A 47 -7.63 7.67 -5.68
N ILE A 48 -6.33 7.79 -5.36
CA ILE A 48 -5.52 8.95 -5.76
C ILE A 48 -5.43 9.03 -7.29
N SER A 49 -5.21 7.91 -7.98
CA SER A 49 -5.13 7.87 -9.45
C SER A 49 -6.45 8.31 -10.10
N ALA A 50 -7.59 7.82 -9.61
CA ALA A 50 -8.90 8.21 -10.10
C ALA A 50 -9.19 9.70 -9.85
N ALA A 51 -8.86 10.23 -8.67
CA ALA A 51 -9.01 11.65 -8.36
C ALA A 51 -8.16 12.52 -9.30
N ARG A 52 -6.91 12.10 -9.58
CA ARG A 52 -6.02 12.78 -10.54
C ARG A 52 -6.61 12.81 -11.95
N PHE A 53 -7.15 11.68 -12.40
CA PHE A 53 -7.79 11.58 -13.72
C PHE A 53 -8.96 12.57 -13.84
N ILE A 54 -9.85 12.62 -12.85
CA ILE A 54 -11.01 13.52 -12.84
C ILE A 54 -10.57 15.00 -12.81
N LEU A 55 -9.63 15.37 -11.94
CA LEU A 55 -9.15 16.74 -11.82
C LEU A 55 -8.42 17.22 -13.09
N GLY A 56 -7.82 16.31 -13.85
CA GLY A 56 -7.15 16.61 -15.12
C GLY A 56 -8.09 17.18 -16.20
N PHE A 57 -9.41 16.96 -16.09
CA PHE A 57 -10.39 17.53 -17.02
C PHE A 57 -10.76 18.99 -16.73
N ILE A 58 -10.33 19.56 -15.61
CA ILE A 58 -10.67 20.93 -15.22
C ILE A 58 -9.53 21.89 -15.61
N PRO A 59 -9.68 22.72 -16.67
CA PRO A 59 -8.56 23.48 -17.24
C PRO A 59 -7.94 24.51 -16.28
N VAL A 60 -8.74 25.08 -15.38
CA VAL A 60 -8.34 26.18 -14.48
C VAL A 60 -7.51 25.70 -13.28
N ILE A 61 -7.66 24.43 -12.85
CA ILE A 61 -7.01 23.90 -11.63
C ILE A 61 -5.66 23.23 -11.95
N ARG A 62 -5.29 23.14 -13.24
CA ARG A 62 -4.17 22.34 -13.74
C ARG A 62 -2.80 22.66 -13.12
N TRP A 63 -2.58 23.89 -12.69
CA TRP A 63 -1.35 24.31 -12.01
C TRP A 63 -1.32 23.88 -10.53
N PHE A 64 -2.43 24.04 -9.80
CA PHE A 64 -2.55 23.61 -8.40
C PHE A 64 -2.55 22.08 -8.26
N THR A 65 -3.08 21.37 -9.24
CA THR A 65 -3.06 19.90 -9.26
C THR A 65 -1.64 19.36 -9.30
N GLY A 66 -0.70 19.98 -10.02
CA GLY A 66 0.68 19.49 -10.16
C GLY A 66 1.39 19.33 -8.81
N LEU A 67 1.39 20.38 -8.00
CA LEU A 67 2.06 20.36 -6.69
C LEU A 67 1.41 19.35 -5.71
N LEU A 68 0.08 19.35 -5.63
CA LEU A 68 -0.66 18.41 -4.77
C LEU A 68 -0.40 16.96 -5.18
N THR A 69 -0.37 16.68 -6.48
CA THR A 69 -0.10 15.32 -6.98
C THR A 69 1.30 14.83 -6.65
N GLY A 70 2.31 15.71 -6.72
CA GLY A 70 3.68 15.39 -6.31
C GLY A 70 3.77 15.02 -4.84
N LEU A 71 3.15 15.81 -3.96
CA LEU A 71 3.13 15.54 -2.51
C LEU A 71 2.44 14.21 -2.18
N LEU A 72 1.31 13.91 -2.83
CA LEU A 72 0.62 12.63 -2.66
C LEU A 72 1.46 11.44 -3.13
N GLY A 73 2.22 11.59 -4.22
CA GLY A 73 3.12 10.56 -4.71
C GLY A 73 4.28 10.28 -3.76
N ILE A 74 4.88 11.33 -3.19
CA ILE A 74 5.91 11.19 -2.15
C ILE A 74 5.32 10.51 -0.91
N PHE A 75 4.12 10.90 -0.50
CA PHE A 75 3.44 10.30 0.64
C PHE A 75 3.21 8.80 0.46
N THR A 76 2.62 8.36 -0.65
CA THR A 76 2.40 6.92 -0.90
C THR A 76 3.73 6.16 -1.05
N LEU A 77 4.75 6.77 -1.66
CA LEU A 77 6.08 6.17 -1.74
C LEU A 77 6.72 5.96 -0.35
N VAL A 78 6.58 6.92 0.55
CA VAL A 78 7.06 6.79 1.94
C VAL A 78 6.33 5.65 2.66
N LEU A 79 5.01 5.56 2.52
CA LEU A 79 4.22 4.44 3.06
C LEU A 79 4.67 3.09 2.50
N PHE A 80 4.89 3.01 1.19
CA PHE A 80 5.40 1.82 0.51
C PHE A 80 6.75 1.39 1.09
N ILE A 81 7.73 2.30 1.18
CA ILE A 81 9.07 2.00 1.70
C ILE A 81 8.97 1.51 3.16
N MET A 82 8.20 2.20 4.00
CA MET A 82 8.01 1.77 5.40
C MET A 82 7.41 0.37 5.49
N GLY A 83 6.42 0.07 4.64
CA GLY A 83 5.78 -1.25 4.57
C GLY A 83 6.76 -2.35 4.22
N VAL A 84 7.52 -2.15 3.14
CA VAL A 84 8.57 -3.08 2.68
C VAL A 84 9.65 -3.28 3.74
N VAL A 85 10.15 -2.20 4.36
CA VAL A 85 11.18 -2.28 5.41
C VAL A 85 10.65 -3.03 6.62
N ASN A 86 9.43 -2.74 7.08
CA ASN A 86 8.81 -3.46 8.19
C ASN A 86 8.67 -4.96 7.86
N ALA A 87 8.20 -5.30 6.66
CA ALA A 87 8.05 -6.68 6.19
C ALA A 87 9.40 -7.41 6.09
N ALA A 88 10.44 -6.75 5.58
CA ALA A 88 11.78 -7.33 5.47
C ALA A 88 12.42 -7.57 6.85
N GLN A 89 12.11 -6.70 7.82
CA GLN A 89 12.60 -6.76 9.20
C GLN A 89 11.78 -7.67 10.13
N GLY A 90 10.68 -8.27 9.67
CA GLY A 90 9.85 -9.13 10.52
C GLY A 90 8.94 -8.36 11.49
N LYS A 91 8.61 -7.09 11.18
CA LYS A 91 7.86 -6.20 12.09
C LYS A 91 6.44 -5.98 11.61
N MET A 92 5.47 -6.33 12.44
CA MET A 92 4.05 -5.99 12.23
C MET A 92 3.74 -4.58 12.76
N LYS A 93 4.32 -3.56 12.12
CA LYS A 93 4.06 -2.16 12.48
C LYS A 93 3.07 -1.54 11.49
N PRO A 94 1.93 -1.00 11.96
CA PRO A 94 0.93 -0.40 11.07
C PRO A 94 1.53 0.82 10.37
N LEU A 95 1.14 1.02 9.12
CA LEU A 95 1.51 2.22 8.38
C LEU A 95 0.84 3.46 9.00
N PRO A 96 1.52 4.62 9.01
CA PRO A 96 0.91 5.87 9.45
C PRO A 96 -0.37 6.17 8.66
N ILE A 97 -1.37 6.74 9.34
CA ILE A 97 -2.65 7.21 8.81
C ILE A 97 -3.59 6.08 8.32
N ILE A 98 -3.10 5.12 7.55
CA ILE A 98 -3.92 4.07 6.94
C ILE A 98 -3.87 2.73 7.68
N GLY A 99 -2.89 2.52 8.56
CA GLY A 99 -2.60 1.20 9.10
C GLY A 99 -3.62 0.66 10.11
N GLY A 100 -4.59 1.46 10.54
CA GLY A 100 -5.72 1.03 11.36
C GLY A 100 -6.89 0.44 10.55
N ILE A 101 -6.83 0.48 9.23
CA ILE A 101 -7.88 -0.06 8.36
C ILE A 101 -7.65 -1.57 8.20
N THR A 102 -8.67 -2.38 8.51
CA THR A 102 -8.64 -3.84 8.35
C THR A 102 -9.72 -4.29 7.37
N ILE A 103 -9.28 -4.97 6.31
CA ILE A 103 -10.09 -5.58 5.25
C ILE A 103 -9.93 -7.11 5.29
N VAL A 104 -8.71 -7.59 5.60
CA VAL A 104 -8.41 -9.03 5.70
C VAL A 104 -8.40 -9.43 7.18
N HIS A 105 -9.35 -10.30 7.56
CA HIS A 105 -9.57 -10.85 8.91
C HIS A 105 -9.03 -12.25 9.08
#